data_AF-A0A4S4GH03-F1
#
_entry.id   AF-A0A4S4GH03-F1
#
_cell.length_a   1.000
_cell.length_b   1.000
_cell.length_c   1.000
_cell.angle_alpha   90.00
_cell.angle_beta   90.00
_cell.angle_gamma   90.00
#
_symmetry.space_group_name_H-M   'P 1'
#
loop_
_entity.id
_entity.type
_entity.pdbx_description
1 polymer ?
#
loop_
_entity_poly.entity_id
_entity_poly.type
_entity_poly.pdbx_seq_one_letter_code
_entity_poly.pdbx_strand_id
1 'polypeptide(L)'
;MKITRNFFISLFSGVLIALSAIGCSDHESYSDGLNNETKSINAFLADQRVVGSVPADSVFEVGKDAPYYRMDEDGSVYMQVINRGDMNNRAKADDLVYFRFMRYNLHTYAATGELEKELNNSENVNNNASFRYLNFHTSSSSAWGQALQMPLNYLGYGCEVNIVVRSAYGLTDEIASVIPYLYNVRYYKSKI
;
A
#
# COMPACT_ATOMS: atom_id res chain seq x y z
N MET A 1 -81.56 32.53 28.45
CA MET A 1 -80.48 31.53 28.48
C MET A 1 -81.06 30.16 28.16
N LYS A 2 -81.07 29.78 26.88
CA LYS A 2 -81.36 28.43 26.35
C LYS A 2 -80.71 28.32 24.98
N ILE A 3 -80.17 27.13 24.67
CA ILE A 3 -79.95 26.44 23.37
C ILE A 3 -78.77 25.46 23.63
N THR A 4 -78.99 24.22 24.07
CA THR A 4 -79.23 22.96 23.31
C THR A 4 -78.25 22.63 22.16
N ARG A 5 -77.37 21.67 22.43
CA ARG A 5 -77.22 20.32 21.80
C ARG A 5 -76.64 20.15 20.37
N ASN A 6 -75.58 19.32 20.34
CA ASN A 6 -75.15 18.29 19.35
C ASN A 6 -74.13 18.57 18.22
N PHE A 7 -73.10 17.70 18.21
CA PHE A 7 -72.44 16.93 17.13
C PHE A 7 -72.00 17.63 15.84
N PHE A 8 -70.70 17.51 15.48
CA PHE A 8 -70.25 17.05 14.16
C PHE A 8 -68.79 16.55 14.21
N ILE A 9 -68.58 15.39 13.60
CA ILE A 9 -67.32 14.67 13.37
C ILE A 9 -66.54 15.38 12.25
N SER A 10 -65.22 15.52 12.36
CA SER A 10 -64.36 15.63 11.19
C SER A 10 -63.00 14.98 11.44
N LEU A 11 -62.77 13.93 10.68
CA LEU A 11 -61.61 13.08 10.58
C LEU A 11 -60.59 13.80 9.69
N PHE A 12 -59.40 14.14 10.18
CA PHE A 12 -58.30 14.58 9.32
C PHE A 12 -57.04 13.76 9.60
N SER A 13 -56.84 12.76 8.74
CA SER A 13 -55.60 11.99 8.61
C SER A 13 -54.44 12.90 8.27
N GLY A 14 -53.50 13.07 9.20
CA GLY A 14 -52.19 13.65 8.94
C GLY A 14 -51.17 12.53 8.71
N VAL A 15 -50.81 12.30 7.46
CA VAL A 15 -49.74 11.39 7.04
C VAL A 15 -48.43 11.86 7.66
N LEU A 16 -47.88 11.06 8.58
CA LEU A 16 -46.48 11.20 9.02
C LEU A 16 -45.59 10.73 7.86
N ILE A 17 -45.06 11.68 7.10
CA ILE A 17 -43.98 11.41 6.15
C ILE A 17 -42.73 11.14 7.00
N ALA A 18 -42.43 9.87 7.22
CA ALA A 18 -41.12 9.43 7.65
C ALA A 18 -40.13 9.79 6.52
N LEU A 19 -39.35 10.85 6.75
CA LEU A 19 -38.14 11.11 5.96
C LEU A 19 -37.17 9.97 6.26
N SER A 20 -37.26 8.91 5.46
CA SER A 20 -36.20 7.93 5.32
C SER A 20 -34.95 8.68 4.85
N ALA A 21 -34.00 8.88 5.77
CA ALA A 21 -32.62 9.15 5.42
C ALA A 21 -32.10 7.94 4.66
N ILE A 22 -32.31 7.93 3.34
CA ILE A 22 -31.56 7.10 2.42
C ILE A 22 -30.15 7.66 2.51
N GLY A 23 -29.29 6.99 3.26
CA GLY A 23 -27.87 7.31 3.35
C GLY A 23 -27.31 7.44 1.94
N CYS A 24 -26.61 8.54 1.68
CA CYS A 24 -25.85 8.73 0.45
C CYS A 24 -24.99 7.49 0.22
N SER A 25 -25.14 6.87 -0.95
CA SER A 25 -24.06 6.08 -1.52
C SER A 25 -22.94 7.06 -1.83
N ASP A 26 -22.02 7.28 -0.88
CA ASP A 26 -20.85 8.10 -1.12
C ASP A 26 -20.05 7.45 -2.25
N HIS A 27 -20.21 7.99 -3.45
CA HIS A 27 -19.37 7.63 -4.58
C HIS A 27 -18.00 8.25 -4.28
N GLU A 28 -17.09 7.46 -3.72
CA GLU A 28 -15.74 7.93 -3.44
C GLU A 28 -15.11 8.50 -4.73
N SER A 29 -14.57 9.70 -4.64
CA SER A 29 -13.79 10.31 -5.70
C SER A 29 -12.35 9.77 -5.67
N TYR A 30 -11.62 9.89 -6.79
CA TYR A 30 -10.20 9.55 -6.81
C TYR A 30 -9.38 10.32 -5.74
N SER A 31 -9.74 11.58 -5.46
CA SER A 31 -9.14 12.36 -4.36
C SER A 31 -9.43 11.79 -2.98
N ASP A 32 -10.60 11.19 -2.77
CA ASP A 32 -10.92 10.49 -1.51
C ASP A 32 -10.03 9.25 -1.36
N GLY A 33 -9.80 8.52 -2.45
CA GLY A 33 -8.84 7.41 -2.50
C GLY A 33 -7.43 7.82 -2.08
N LEU A 34 -6.87 8.91 -2.65
CA LEU A 34 -5.53 9.40 -2.28
C LEU A 34 -5.43 9.86 -0.82
N ASN A 35 -6.51 10.45 -0.30
CA ASN A 35 -6.58 10.82 1.12
C ASN A 35 -6.63 9.58 2.01
N ASN A 36 -7.43 8.57 1.64
CA ASN A 36 -7.55 7.31 2.36
C ASN A 36 -6.24 6.53 2.36
N GLU A 37 -5.56 6.50 1.22
CA GLU A 37 -4.22 5.93 1.06
C GLU A 37 -3.23 6.55 2.06
N THR A 38 -3.20 7.88 2.14
CA THR A 38 -2.31 8.60 3.05
C THR A 38 -2.62 8.26 4.51
N LYS A 39 -3.90 8.18 4.89
CA LYS A 39 -4.31 7.74 6.24
C LYS A 39 -3.85 6.32 6.54
N SER A 40 -3.97 5.42 5.56
CA SER A 40 -3.64 4.00 5.72
C SER A 40 -2.14 3.77 5.91
N ILE A 41 -1.31 4.45 5.12
CA ILE A 41 0.15 4.45 5.30
C ILE A 41 0.53 5.00 6.67
N ASN A 42 -0.06 6.13 7.07
CA ASN A 42 0.23 6.74 8.36
C ASN A 42 -0.20 5.86 9.54
N ALA A 43 -1.33 5.15 9.43
CA ALA A 43 -1.80 4.21 10.44
C ALA A 43 -0.77 3.10 10.67
N PHE A 44 -0.20 2.53 9.61
CA PHE A 44 0.87 1.53 9.73
C PHE A 44 2.16 2.12 10.32
N LEU A 45 2.62 3.25 9.80
CA LEU A 45 3.89 3.86 10.20
C LEU A 45 3.88 4.47 11.61
N ALA A 46 2.70 4.79 12.17
CA ALA A 46 2.57 5.32 13.53
C ALA A 46 3.12 4.37 14.60
N ASP A 47 3.07 3.06 14.34
CA ASP A 47 3.60 2.03 15.24
C ASP A 47 5.07 1.68 14.96
N GLN A 48 5.71 2.35 13.99
CA GLN A 48 7.06 2.05 13.53
C GLN A 48 8.06 3.15 13.91
N ARG A 49 9.34 2.77 14.03
CA ARG A 49 10.41 3.77 14.02
C ARG A 49 10.61 4.27 12.59
N VAL A 50 10.40 5.56 12.34
CA VAL A 50 10.52 6.17 11.00
C VAL A 50 11.68 7.17 10.98
N VAL A 51 12.51 7.11 9.95
CA VAL A 51 13.59 8.06 9.68
C VAL A 51 13.29 8.76 8.37
N GLY A 52 13.29 10.10 8.38
CA GLY A 52 12.82 10.94 7.25
C GLY A 52 13.71 10.97 6.01
N SER A 53 14.81 10.22 5.99
CA SER A 53 15.76 10.19 4.88
C SER A 53 16.67 8.95 4.95
N VAL A 54 17.19 8.54 3.81
CA VAL A 54 18.27 7.54 3.71
C VAL A 54 19.54 8.03 4.44
N PRO A 55 20.31 7.15 5.12
CA PRO A 55 21.59 7.52 5.73
C PRO A 55 22.59 8.06 4.69
N ALA A 56 23.32 9.13 5.04
CA ALA A 56 24.24 9.80 4.12
C ALA A 56 25.39 8.89 3.63
N ASP A 57 25.82 7.95 4.47
CA ASP A 57 26.83 6.94 4.16
C ASP A 57 26.24 5.66 3.54
N SER A 58 24.92 5.60 3.35
CA SER A 58 24.18 4.42 2.91
C SER A 58 24.36 3.19 3.81
N VAL A 59 24.76 3.39 5.08
CA VAL A 59 24.87 2.32 6.06
C VAL A 59 23.57 2.21 6.84
N PHE A 60 22.72 1.27 6.43
CA PHE A 60 21.43 1.03 7.06
C PHE A 60 21.56 0.17 8.34
N GLU A 61 20.78 0.51 9.36
CA GLU A 61 20.41 -0.46 10.41
C GLU A 61 19.70 -1.66 9.78
N VAL A 62 19.96 -2.86 10.32
CA VAL A 62 19.46 -4.12 9.75
C VAL A 62 18.78 -4.95 10.83
N GLY A 63 17.63 -5.51 10.50
CA GLY A 63 16.89 -6.44 11.33
C GLY A 63 15.43 -6.04 11.52
N LYS A 64 14.69 -6.86 12.28
CA LYS A 64 13.26 -6.63 12.53
C LYS A 64 12.98 -5.33 13.29
N ASP A 65 13.96 -4.88 14.07
CA ASP A 65 13.88 -3.65 14.85
C ASP A 65 14.47 -2.45 14.12
N ALA A 66 14.93 -2.58 12.87
CA ALA A 66 15.45 -1.46 12.07
C ALA A 66 14.32 -0.45 11.74
N PRO A 67 14.63 0.84 11.51
CA PRO A 67 13.59 1.80 11.18
C PRO A 67 13.16 1.68 9.70
N TYR A 68 12.00 2.25 9.41
CA TYR A 68 11.56 2.55 8.06
C TYR A 68 12.17 3.89 7.62
N TYR A 69 13.06 3.84 6.64
CA TYR A 69 13.66 5.03 6.03
C TYR A 69 12.77 5.54 4.90
N ARG A 70 12.49 6.84 4.86
CA ARG A 70 11.82 7.49 3.73
C ARG A 70 12.80 7.53 2.54
N MET A 71 12.37 6.96 1.42
CA MET A 71 13.25 6.70 0.26
C MET A 71 13.19 7.76 -0.82
N ASP A 72 12.17 8.62 -0.79
CA ASP A 72 11.90 9.70 -1.73
C ASP A 72 11.45 10.97 -0.99
N GLU A 73 11.54 12.13 -1.65
CA GLU A 73 11.18 13.42 -1.05
C GLU A 73 9.69 13.51 -0.68
N ASP A 74 8.84 12.86 -1.46
CA ASP A 74 7.37 12.92 -1.32
C ASP A 74 6.84 11.97 -0.23
N GLY A 75 7.68 11.07 0.30
CA GLY A 75 7.26 10.06 1.26
C GLY A 75 6.28 9.05 0.68
N SER A 76 6.49 8.68 -0.58
CA SER A 76 5.71 7.65 -1.27
C SER A 76 6.23 6.24 -0.98
N VAL A 77 7.49 6.11 -0.58
CA VAL A 77 8.16 4.84 -0.33
C VAL A 77 8.93 4.89 0.98
N TYR A 78 8.71 3.89 1.83
CA TYR A 78 9.48 3.68 3.05
C TYR A 78 10.06 2.29 3.10
N MET A 79 11.34 2.14 3.46
CA MET A 79 12.03 0.85 3.45
C MET A 79 12.65 0.54 4.81
N GLN A 80 12.38 -0.65 5.32
CA GLN A 80 13.07 -1.26 6.45
C GLN A 80 13.96 -2.40 5.93
N VAL A 81 15.25 -2.38 6.28
CA VAL A 81 16.20 -3.39 5.84
C VAL A 81 16.22 -4.57 6.82
N ILE A 82 15.79 -5.74 6.35
CA ILE A 82 15.81 -6.98 7.13
C ILE A 82 17.14 -7.71 6.95
N ASN A 83 17.65 -7.74 5.71
CA ASN A 83 18.95 -8.28 5.35
C ASN A 83 19.53 -7.45 4.20
N ARG A 84 20.81 -7.06 4.31
CA ARG A 84 21.51 -6.27 3.29
C ARG A 84 21.95 -7.07 2.06
N GLY A 85 21.95 -8.40 2.12
CA GLY A 85 22.46 -9.27 1.07
C GLY A 85 23.99 -9.22 0.93
N ASP A 86 24.48 -9.70 -0.20
CA ASP A 86 25.90 -9.67 -0.55
C ASP A 86 26.27 -8.31 -1.17
N MET A 87 26.82 -7.41 -0.33
CA MET A 87 27.20 -6.05 -0.75
C MET A 87 28.32 -6.02 -1.81
N ASN A 88 29.05 -7.12 -2.01
CA ASN A 88 30.04 -7.24 -3.09
C ASN A 88 29.41 -7.66 -4.43
N ASN A 89 28.15 -8.08 -4.42
CA ASN A 89 27.41 -8.55 -5.58
C ASN A 89 26.08 -7.79 -5.68
N ARG A 90 26.17 -6.59 -6.26
CA ARG A 90 25.02 -5.70 -6.46
C ARG A 90 24.51 -5.78 -7.89
N ALA A 91 23.21 -5.55 -8.06
CA ALA A 91 22.59 -5.50 -9.38
C ALA A 91 23.17 -4.33 -10.20
N LYS A 92 23.38 -4.57 -11.50
CA LYS A 92 23.77 -3.55 -12.49
C LYS A 92 22.60 -3.28 -13.42
N ALA A 93 22.57 -2.09 -14.00
CA ALA A 93 21.54 -1.74 -14.97
C ALA A 93 21.40 -2.84 -16.03
N ASP A 94 20.15 -3.19 -16.34
CA ASP A 94 19.70 -4.25 -17.25
C ASP A 94 19.99 -5.71 -16.81
N ASP A 95 20.53 -5.93 -15.60
CA ASP A 95 20.58 -7.26 -15.00
C ASP A 95 19.16 -7.86 -14.93
N LEU A 96 19.04 -9.15 -15.27
CA LEU A 96 17.83 -9.90 -14.99
C LEU A 96 17.80 -10.26 -13.50
N VAL A 97 16.89 -9.62 -12.77
CA VAL A 97 16.71 -9.83 -11.33
C VAL A 97 15.44 -10.62 -11.09
N TYR A 98 15.58 -11.72 -10.37
CA TYR A 98 14.43 -12.48 -9.86
C TYR A 98 14.11 -12.01 -8.45
N PHE A 99 12.84 -12.01 -8.09
CA PHE A 99 12.44 -11.66 -6.74
C PHE A 99 11.27 -12.49 -6.24
N ARG A 100 11.17 -12.56 -4.92
CA ARG A 100 10.11 -13.22 -4.18
C ARG A 100 9.50 -12.21 -3.24
N PHE A 101 8.19 -12.13 -3.20
CA PHE A 101 7.49 -11.18 -2.37
C PHE A 101 6.20 -11.73 -1.79
N MET A 102 5.78 -11.09 -0.71
CA MET A 102 4.46 -11.13 -0.13
C MET A 102 4.00 -9.70 0.09
N ARG A 103 2.72 -9.41 -0.12
CA ARG A 103 2.18 -8.07 0.12
C ARG A 103 0.94 -8.09 1.02
N TYR A 104 0.75 -6.98 1.71
CA TYR A 104 -0.31 -6.72 2.68
C TYR A 104 -0.96 -5.39 2.34
N ASN A 105 -2.28 -5.40 2.19
CA ASN A 105 -3.05 -4.21 1.87
C ASN A 105 -3.19 -3.32 3.10
N LEU A 106 -2.70 -2.09 3.00
CA LEU A 106 -2.69 -1.18 4.15
C LEU A 106 -4.06 -0.54 4.42
N HIS A 107 -5.00 -0.56 3.47
CA HIS A 107 -6.39 -0.22 3.79
C HIS A 107 -7.00 -1.24 4.74
N THR A 108 -6.77 -2.53 4.49
CA THR A 108 -7.22 -3.60 5.39
C THR A 108 -6.59 -3.42 6.77
N TYR A 109 -5.28 -3.21 6.84
CA TYR A 109 -4.60 -2.92 8.11
C TYR A 109 -5.21 -1.72 8.84
N ALA A 110 -5.46 -0.61 8.15
CA ALA A 110 -6.03 0.58 8.77
C ALA A 110 -7.46 0.35 9.29
N ALA A 111 -8.22 -0.56 8.68
CA ALA A 111 -9.57 -0.91 9.09
C ALA A 111 -9.61 -1.94 10.24
N THR A 112 -8.70 -2.91 10.26
CA THR A 112 -8.76 -4.07 11.15
C THR A 112 -7.65 -4.14 12.19
N GLY A 113 -6.52 -3.47 11.95
CA GLY A 113 -5.28 -3.62 12.70
C GLY A 113 -4.49 -4.88 12.33
N GLU A 114 -4.93 -5.65 11.33
CA GLU A 114 -4.31 -6.93 10.95
C GLU A 114 -3.66 -6.86 9.57
N LEU A 115 -2.45 -7.42 9.46
CA LEU A 115 -1.76 -7.59 8.18
C LEU A 115 -2.22 -8.88 7.50
N GLU A 116 -3.33 -8.78 6.76
CA GLU A 116 -3.86 -9.89 5.97
C GLU A 116 -3.04 -10.14 4.70
N LYS A 117 -2.68 -11.40 4.49
CA LYS A 117 -1.91 -11.83 3.32
C LYS A 117 -2.83 -11.96 2.11
N GLU A 118 -2.61 -11.14 1.07
CA GLU A 118 -3.41 -11.21 -0.15
C GLU A 118 -2.72 -12.02 -1.26
N LEU A 119 -1.73 -11.42 -1.94
CA LEU A 119 -1.04 -11.98 -3.11
C LEU A 119 0.46 -12.12 -2.83
N ASN A 120 1.05 -13.21 -3.30
CA ASN A 120 2.47 -13.50 -3.09
C ASN A 120 2.98 -14.47 -4.16
N ASN A 121 4.29 -14.47 -4.35
CA ASN A 121 5.00 -15.56 -5.03
C ASN A 121 6.08 -16.18 -4.11
N SER A 122 6.00 -15.94 -2.80
CA SER A 122 6.95 -16.50 -1.82
C SER A 122 6.94 -18.03 -1.84
N GLU A 123 5.77 -18.64 -2.02
CA GLU A 123 5.57 -20.10 -1.99
C GLU A 123 5.41 -20.75 -3.38
N ASN A 124 5.21 -19.96 -4.44
CA ASN A 124 4.89 -20.50 -5.76
C ASN A 124 6.12 -20.50 -6.68
N VAL A 125 6.79 -21.66 -6.74
CA VAL A 125 7.96 -21.92 -7.59
C VAL A 125 7.72 -21.76 -9.09
N ASN A 126 6.47 -21.76 -9.55
CA ASN A 126 6.12 -21.59 -10.97
C ASN A 126 5.98 -20.12 -11.38
N ASN A 127 5.92 -19.18 -10.42
CA ASN A 127 5.80 -17.75 -10.71
C ASN A 127 7.17 -17.05 -10.54
N ASN A 128 7.92 -17.01 -11.63
CA ASN A 128 9.20 -16.31 -11.68
C ASN A 128 8.99 -14.81 -11.91
N ALA A 129 8.60 -14.08 -10.86
CA ALA A 129 8.62 -12.63 -10.89
C ALA A 129 10.05 -12.14 -11.10
N SER A 130 10.22 -11.33 -12.14
CA SER A 130 11.51 -10.77 -12.52
C SER A 130 11.34 -9.46 -13.26
N PHE A 131 12.36 -8.62 -13.22
CA PHE A 131 12.48 -7.41 -14.03
C PHE A 131 13.91 -7.25 -14.54
N ARG A 132 14.08 -6.38 -15.54
CA ARG A 132 15.38 -5.85 -15.95
C ARG A 132 15.66 -4.60 -15.12
N TYR A 133 16.67 -4.66 -14.25
CA TYR A 133 16.91 -3.60 -13.27
C TYR A 133 17.21 -2.25 -13.94
N LEU A 134 16.52 -1.19 -13.49
CA LEU A 134 16.56 0.17 -14.06
C LEU A 134 16.08 0.29 -15.52
N ASN A 135 15.51 -0.76 -16.12
CA ASN A 135 14.98 -0.74 -17.47
C ASN A 135 13.45 -0.65 -17.46
N PHE A 136 12.92 0.57 -17.44
CA PHE A 136 11.48 0.83 -17.45
C PHE A 136 10.87 0.91 -18.86
N HIS A 137 11.66 0.67 -19.92
CA HIS A 137 11.18 0.68 -21.30
C HIS A 137 10.44 -0.59 -21.69
N THR A 138 10.59 -1.66 -20.90
CA THR A 138 9.92 -2.95 -21.12
C THR A 138 8.74 -3.11 -20.18
N SER A 139 7.58 -3.54 -20.71
CA SER A 139 6.38 -3.79 -19.90
C SER A 139 6.60 -4.82 -18.80
N SER A 140 7.43 -5.84 -19.05
CA SER A 140 7.79 -6.86 -18.06
C SER A 140 8.56 -6.32 -16.86
N SER A 141 9.18 -5.15 -16.97
CA SER A 141 9.91 -4.50 -15.87
C SER A 141 9.11 -3.35 -15.26
N SER A 142 8.44 -2.54 -16.09
CA SER A 142 7.64 -1.42 -15.61
C SER A 142 6.34 -1.84 -14.90
N ALA A 143 5.78 -3.00 -15.22
CA ALA A 143 4.58 -3.52 -14.55
C ALA A 143 4.74 -3.73 -13.04
N TRP A 144 5.98 -3.88 -12.55
CA TRP A 144 6.29 -4.08 -11.12
C TRP A 144 6.45 -2.77 -10.32
N GLY A 145 6.28 -1.62 -10.97
CA GLY A 145 6.47 -0.33 -10.33
C GLY A 145 7.95 0.02 -10.09
N GLN A 146 8.19 1.27 -9.72
CA GLN A 146 9.53 1.78 -9.42
C GLN A 146 9.98 1.38 -8.02
N ALA A 147 9.06 1.34 -7.05
CA ALA A 147 9.38 1.10 -5.64
C ALA A 147 10.07 -0.26 -5.44
N LEU A 148 9.61 -1.31 -6.12
CA LEU A 148 10.20 -2.65 -6.01
C LEU A 148 11.61 -2.76 -6.59
N GLN A 149 12.12 -1.76 -7.31
CA GLN A 149 13.51 -1.75 -7.76
C GLN A 149 14.41 -0.91 -6.83
N MET A 150 13.85 -0.02 -6.02
CA MET A 150 14.62 0.91 -5.16
C MET A 150 15.59 0.24 -4.18
N PRO A 151 15.28 -0.92 -3.55
CA PRO A 151 16.23 -1.56 -2.62
C PRO A 151 17.58 -1.90 -3.26
N LEU A 152 17.60 -2.20 -4.56
CA LEU A 152 18.82 -2.56 -5.30
C LEU A 152 19.74 -1.35 -5.57
N ASN A 153 19.23 -0.12 -5.41
CA ASN A 153 20.06 1.09 -5.41
C ASN A 153 21.00 1.12 -4.20
N TYR A 154 20.70 0.36 -3.14
CA TYR A 154 21.41 0.42 -1.86
C TYR A 154 21.99 -0.91 -1.41
N LEU A 155 21.36 -2.02 -1.77
CA LEU A 155 21.62 -3.34 -1.21
C LEU A 155 22.17 -4.35 -2.24
N GLY A 156 22.74 -5.44 -1.74
CA GLY A 156 23.26 -6.55 -2.55
C GLY A 156 22.22 -7.60 -2.89
N TYR A 157 22.54 -8.50 -3.84
CA TYR A 157 21.71 -9.68 -4.07
C TYR A 157 21.58 -10.53 -2.80
N GLY A 158 20.42 -11.15 -2.62
CA GLY A 158 20.06 -11.86 -1.38
C GLY A 158 19.56 -10.93 -0.28
N CYS A 159 19.39 -9.63 -0.55
CA CYS A 159 18.77 -8.72 0.40
C CYS A 159 17.29 -9.06 0.61
N GLU A 160 16.81 -8.68 1.79
CA GLU A 160 15.42 -8.80 2.22
C GLU A 160 15.01 -7.47 2.83
N VAL A 161 13.89 -6.92 2.39
CA VAL A 161 13.35 -5.67 2.93
C VAL A 161 11.85 -5.77 3.14
N ASN A 162 11.37 -5.00 4.10
CA ASN A 162 9.98 -4.58 4.14
C ASN A 162 9.90 -3.20 3.47
N ILE A 163 8.98 -3.00 2.53
CA ILE A 163 8.83 -1.74 1.80
C ILE A 163 7.35 -1.34 1.75
N VAL A 164 7.03 -0.18 2.30
CA VAL A 164 5.72 0.47 2.23
C VAL A 164 5.69 1.29 0.95
N VAL A 165 4.66 1.07 0.13
CA VAL A 165 4.56 1.61 -1.23
C VAL A 165 3.21 2.27 -1.41
N ARG A 166 3.23 3.57 -1.68
CA ARG A 166 2.09 4.30 -2.23
C ARG A 166 1.73 3.72 -3.59
N SER A 167 0.44 3.56 -3.88
CA SER A 167 -0.10 2.98 -5.11
C SER A 167 0.56 3.54 -6.37
N ALA A 168 0.76 4.86 -6.46
CA ALA A 168 1.41 5.55 -7.58
C ALA A 168 2.81 5.03 -7.95
N TYR A 169 3.50 4.35 -7.03
CA TYR A 169 4.85 3.77 -7.22
C TYR A 169 4.84 2.23 -7.27
N GLY A 170 3.68 1.62 -7.07
CA GLY A 170 3.46 0.17 -7.06
C GLY A 170 3.11 -0.40 -8.43
N LEU A 171 2.38 -1.51 -8.44
CA LEU A 171 1.96 -2.20 -9.65
C LEU A 171 0.82 -1.44 -10.35
N THR A 172 0.66 -1.64 -11.66
CA THR A 172 -0.40 -0.99 -12.47
C THR A 172 -1.79 -1.12 -11.86
N ASP A 173 -2.15 -2.30 -11.36
CA ASP A 173 -3.47 -2.52 -10.75
C ASP A 173 -3.62 -1.78 -9.40
N GLU A 174 -2.52 -1.57 -8.69
CA GLU A 174 -2.51 -0.86 -7.41
C GLU A 174 -2.71 0.64 -7.64
N ILE A 175 -2.07 1.19 -8.67
CA ILE A 175 -2.30 2.56 -9.15
C ILE A 175 -3.78 2.76 -9.48
N ALA A 176 -4.37 1.83 -10.24
CA ALA A 176 -5.75 1.94 -10.69
C ALA A 176 -6.76 1.89 -9.52
N SER A 177 -6.48 1.09 -8.48
CA SER A 177 -7.35 0.97 -7.30
C SER A 177 -6.96 1.87 -6.14
N VAL A 178 -5.88 2.66 -6.26
CA VAL A 178 -5.34 3.55 -5.21
C VAL A 178 -5.06 2.81 -3.90
N ILE A 179 -4.55 1.58 -4.00
CA ILE A 179 -4.29 0.74 -2.82
C ILE A 179 -2.80 0.81 -2.44
N PRO A 180 -2.45 1.31 -1.24
CA PRO A 180 -1.09 1.21 -0.73
C PRO A 180 -0.81 -0.18 -0.14
N TYR A 181 0.41 -0.65 -0.33
CA TYR A 181 0.82 -1.97 0.15
C TYR A 181 2.10 -1.90 0.98
N LEU A 182 2.17 -2.78 1.98
CA LEU A 182 3.42 -3.23 2.57
C LEU A 182 3.87 -4.49 1.84
N TYR A 183 5.10 -4.51 1.35
CA TYR A 183 5.73 -5.67 0.76
C TYR A 183 6.84 -6.20 1.66
N ASN A 184 6.93 -7.51 1.82
CA ASN A 184 8.19 -8.18 2.18
C ASN A 184 8.77 -8.77 0.90
N VAL A 185 10.00 -8.40 0.54
CA VAL A 185 10.60 -8.77 -0.75
C VAL A 185 12.06 -9.18 -0.62
N ARG A 186 12.44 -10.21 -1.39
CA ARG A 186 13.80 -10.76 -1.50
C ARG A 186 14.26 -10.82 -2.94
N TYR A 187 15.51 -10.45 -3.20
CA TYR A 187 16.06 -10.31 -4.55
C TYR A 187 17.17 -11.31 -4.83
N TYR A 188 17.18 -11.90 -6.01
CA TYR A 188 18.11 -12.95 -6.40
C TYR A 188 18.70 -12.66 -7.78
N LYS A 189 19.99 -12.94 -7.90
CA LYS A 189 20.69 -12.90 -9.19
C LYS A 189 20.22 -14.07 -10.06
N SER A 190 20.07 -13.81 -11.35
CA SER A 190 19.90 -14.87 -12.33
C SER A 190 21.04 -15.90 -12.23
N LYS A 191 20.68 -17.18 -12.10
CA LYS A 191 21.61 -18.32 -12.20
C LYS A 191 21.51 -18.89 -13.61
N ILE A 192 22.07 -18.17 -14.59
CA ILE A 192 22.28 -18.71 -15.95
C ILE A 192 23.76 -19.06 -16.06
#